data_AF-Q6TY93-F1
#
_entry.id   AF-Q6TY93-F1
#
_cell.length_a   1.000
_cell.length_b   1.000
_cell.length_c   1.000
_cell.angle_alpha   90.00
_cell.angle_beta   90.00
_cell.angle_gamma   90.00
#
_symmetry.space_group_name_H-M   'P 1'
#
loop_
_entity.id
_entity.type
_entity.pdbx_description
1 polymer ?
#
loop_
_entity_poly.entity_id
_entity_poly.type
_entity_poly.pdbx_seq_one_letter_code
_entity_poly.pdbx_strand_id
1 'polypeptide(L)'
;MVVILFVLVILIFFLLQLILSDYSLFTQDMLSPLESGFESLKTSSLFGSYFFLMAVLFVLFDMELILILPGVLSSSLVDSFWILLFSFMLVTLLLEWVLSGLKWIV
;
A
#
# COMPACT_ATOMS: atom_id res chain seq x y z
N MET A 1 23.42 0.62 19.41
CA MET A 1 23.45 1.81 20.30
C MET A 1 22.64 2.98 19.74
N VAL A 2 22.86 3.39 18.49
CA VAL A 2 22.10 4.49 17.84
C VAL A 2 20.59 4.24 17.76
N VAL A 3 20.17 3.01 17.42
CA VAL A 3 18.74 2.63 17.35
C VAL A 3 18.05 2.78 18.72
N ILE A 4 18.73 2.40 19.80
CA ILE A 4 18.20 2.49 21.17
C ILE A 4 18.02 3.96 21.58
N LEU A 5 18.95 4.83 21.18
CA LEU A 5 18.84 6.27 21.41
C LEU A 5 17.63 6.86 20.68
N PHE A 6 17.39 6.44 19.43
CA PHE A 6 16.27 6.93 18.63
C PHE A 6 14.91 6.51 19.23
N VAL A 7 14.79 5.25 19.67
CA VAL A 7 13.60 4.74 20.36
C VAL A 7 13.34 5.51 21.66
N LEU A 8 14.38 5.80 22.44
CA LEU A 8 14.27 6.58 23.67
C LEU A 8 13.78 8.01 23.40
N VAL A 9 14.31 8.67 22.37
CA VAL A 9 13.89 10.03 22.00
C VAL A 9 12.41 10.06 21.61
N ILE A 10 11.96 9.12 20.78
CA ILE A 10 10.54 9.02 20.38
C ILE A 10 9.65 8.83 21.61
N LEU A 11 10.05 7.96 22.53
CA LEU A 11 9.27 7.65 23.73
C LEU A 11 9.16 8.85 24.67
N ILE A 12 10.25 9.61 24.82
CA ILE A 12 10.25 10.86 25.60
C ILE A 12 9.31 11.89 24.97
N PHE A 13 9.36 12.08 23.64
CA PHE A 13 8.45 13.00 22.95
C PHE A 13 6.98 12.59 23.08
N PHE A 14 6.68 11.29 23.00
CA PHE A 14 5.33 10.77 23.16
C PHE A 14 4.80 11.03 24.59
N LEU A 15 5.60 10.74 25.61
CA LEU A 15 5.23 11.01 27.00
C LEU A 15 5.05 12.50 27.28
N LEU A 16 5.92 13.34 26.70
CA LEU A 16 5.81 14.79 26.81
C LEU A 16 4.47 15.28 26.25
N GLN A 17 4.07 14.83 25.07
CA GLN A 17 2.78 15.17 24.47
C GLN A 17 1.60 14.77 25.36
N LEU A 18 1.65 13.57 25.97
CA LEU A 18 0.59 13.06 26.81
C LEU A 18 0.39 13.87 28.11
N ILE A 19 1.48 14.45 28.64
CA ILE A 19 1.44 15.31 29.82
C ILE A 19 0.97 16.72 29.47
N LEU A 20 1.36 17.24 28.30
CA LEU A 20 0.98 18.59 27.84
C LEU A 20 -0.42 18.68 27.22
N SER A 21 -1.01 17.57 26.80
CA SER A 21 -2.34 17.56 26.20
C SER A 21 -3.44 17.76 27.26
N ASP A 22 -4.15 18.87 27.18
CA ASP A 22 -5.33 19.16 28.01
C ASP A 22 -6.54 18.34 27.55
N TYR A 23 -6.64 17.09 28.02
CA TYR A 23 -7.76 16.20 27.68
C TYR A 23 -9.13 16.66 28.21
N SER A 24 -9.16 17.63 29.12
CA SER A 24 -10.38 18.12 29.76
C SER A 24 -11.26 19.01 28.87
N LEU A 25 -10.70 19.53 27.76
CA LEU A 25 -11.41 20.43 26.84
C LEU A 25 -12.01 19.71 25.61
N PHE A 26 -11.85 18.39 25.50
CA PHE A 26 -12.48 17.61 24.44
C PHE A 26 -13.98 17.47 24.71
N THR A 27 -14.77 18.40 24.16
CA THR A 27 -16.23 18.26 24.11
C THR A 27 -16.60 17.20 23.06
N GLN A 28 -17.77 16.58 23.23
CA GLN A 28 -18.30 15.57 22.31
C GLN A 28 -18.31 16.03 20.84
N ASP A 29 -18.48 17.34 20.61
CA ASP A 29 -18.49 17.94 19.28
C ASP A 29 -17.08 18.01 18.65
N MET A 30 -16.02 18.14 19.44
CA MET A 30 -14.63 18.07 18.95
C MET A 30 -14.15 16.63 18.72
N LEU A 31 -14.77 15.67 19.40
CA LEU A 31 -14.52 14.24 19.24
C LEU A 31 -15.40 13.60 18.16
N SER A 32 -16.42 14.32 17.67
CA SER A 32 -17.19 13.89 16.51
C SER A 32 -16.30 13.94 15.27
N PRO A 33 -16.32 12.90 14.41
CA PRO A 33 -15.71 13.02 13.09
C PRO A 33 -16.34 14.24 12.41
N LEU A 34 -15.53 15.00 11.68
CA LEU A 34 -15.87 16.32 11.12
C LEU A 34 -17.17 16.28 10.29
N GLU A 35 -18.30 16.43 10.95
CA GLU A 35 -19.65 16.23 10.41
C GLU A 35 -20.39 17.56 10.48
N SER A 36 -20.37 18.31 9.38
CA SER A 36 -21.55 19.09 9.06
C SER A 36 -22.69 18.13 8.72
N GLY A 37 -23.27 17.47 9.73
CA GLY A 37 -24.55 16.74 9.65
C GLY A 37 -24.66 15.62 8.60
N PHE A 38 -23.58 14.99 8.19
CA PHE A 38 -23.65 13.78 7.36
C PHE A 38 -23.33 12.59 8.22
N GLU A 39 -24.31 11.70 8.44
CA GLU A 39 -24.08 10.39 9.06
C GLU A 39 -22.81 9.77 8.46
N SER A 40 -21.80 9.51 9.30
CA SER A 40 -20.66 8.68 8.91
C SER A 40 -21.22 7.48 8.16
N LEU A 41 -20.77 7.29 6.92
CA LEU A 41 -21.17 6.20 6.06
C LEU A 41 -21.01 4.89 6.85
N LYS A 42 -22.10 4.41 7.48
CA LYS A 42 -22.23 3.10 8.12
C LYS A 42 -22.31 2.01 7.06
N THR A 43 -21.37 2.04 6.13
CA THR A 43 -21.23 1.01 5.10
C THR A 43 -19.76 0.61 5.07
N SER A 44 -19.39 -0.24 6.03
CA SER A 44 -18.20 -1.09 5.98
C SER A 44 -18.31 -2.15 4.86
N SER A 45 -18.79 -1.75 3.69
CA SER A 45 -19.12 -2.61 2.54
C SER A 45 -18.77 -1.93 1.21
N LEU A 46 -17.97 -0.85 1.23
CA LEU A 46 -17.51 -0.18 0.02
C LEU A 46 -16.03 0.20 0.13
N PHE A 47 -15.20 -0.67 0.72
CA PHE A 47 -13.81 -0.70 0.25
C PHE A 47 -13.89 -1.16 -1.21
N GLY A 48 -13.72 -0.19 -2.13
CA GLY A 48 -13.95 -0.40 -3.55
C GLY A 48 -13.19 -1.62 -4.04
N SER A 49 -13.85 -2.45 -4.85
CA SER A 49 -13.25 -3.60 -5.53
C SER A 49 -11.92 -3.27 -6.22
N TYR A 50 -11.71 -2.00 -6.58
CA TYR A 50 -10.45 -1.47 -7.09
C TYR A 50 -9.27 -1.62 -6.14
N PHE A 51 -9.43 -1.36 -4.84
CA PHE A 51 -8.35 -1.53 -3.86
C PHE A 51 -7.95 -3.00 -3.71
N PHE A 52 -8.95 -3.89 -3.72
CA PHE A 52 -8.72 -5.33 -3.71
C PHE A 52 -7.98 -5.80 -4.98
N LEU A 53 -8.41 -5.35 -6.16
CA LEU A 53 -7.75 -5.70 -7.41
C LEU A 53 -6.31 -5.15 -7.48
N MET A 54 -6.07 -3.93 -6.98
CA MET A 54 -4.72 -3.37 -6.91
C MET A 54 -3.80 -4.17 -5.98
N ALA A 55 -4.32 -4.69 -4.87
CA ALA A 55 -3.56 -5.54 -3.97
C ALA A 55 -3.20 -6.89 -4.60
N VAL A 56 -4.15 -7.52 -5.32
CA VAL A 56 -3.89 -8.77 -6.04
C VAL A 56 -2.87 -8.56 -7.16
N LEU A 57 -3.01 -7.49 -7.94
CA LEU A 57 -2.05 -7.09 -8.96
C LEU A 57 -0.65 -6.86 -8.39
N PHE A 58 -0.56 -6.15 -7.26
CA PHE A 58 0.72 -5.90 -6.60
C PHE A 58 1.41 -7.20 -6.19
N VAL A 59 0.67 -8.15 -5.61
CA VAL A 59 1.21 -9.46 -5.22
C VAL A 59 1.65 -10.28 -6.43
N LEU A 60 0.87 -10.25 -7.53
CA LEU A 60 1.24 -10.93 -8.77
C LEU A 60 2.53 -10.35 -9.37
N PHE A 61 2.65 -9.02 -9.45
CA PHE A 61 3.87 -8.37 -9.96
C PHE A 61 5.10 -8.63 -9.09
N ASP A 62 4.94 -8.63 -7.76
CA ASP A 62 6.05 -8.91 -6.85
C ASP A 62 6.55 -10.36 -7.03
N MET A 63 5.64 -11.32 -7.22
CA MET A 63 5.98 -12.72 -7.52
C MET A 63 6.68 -12.88 -8.88
N GLU A 64 6.25 -12.14 -9.91
CA GLU A 64 6.90 -12.14 -11.23
C GLU A 64 8.33 -11.56 -11.18
N LEU A 65 8.55 -10.50 -10.42
CA LEU A 65 9.87 -9.90 -10.23
C LEU A 65 10.84 -10.86 -9.54
N ILE A 66 10.38 -11.59 -8.52
CA ILE A 66 11.18 -12.63 -7.86
C ILE A 66 11.60 -13.72 -8.85
N LEU A 67 10.71 -14.11 -9.77
CA LEU A 67 11.03 -15.10 -10.81
C LEU A 67 12.07 -14.61 -11.81
N ILE A 68 12.09 -13.32 -12.14
CA ILE A 68 13.05 -12.72 -13.10
C ILE A 68 14.45 -12.53 -12.48
N LEU A 69 14.53 -12.31 -11.17
CA LEU A 69 15.77 -11.98 -10.45
C LEU A 69 16.96 -12.92 -10.77
N PRO A 70 16.81 -14.25 -10.81
CA PRO A 70 17.91 -15.17 -11.13
C PRO A 70 18.45 -14.97 -12.56
N GLY A 71 17.58 -14.67 -13.53
CA GLY A 71 17.95 -14.42 -14.92
C GLY A 71 18.72 -13.11 -15.12
N VAL A 72 18.46 -12.10 -14.29
CA VAL A 72 19.21 -10.84 -14.28
C VAL A 72 20.59 -11.01 -13.64
N LEU A 73 20.68 -11.86 -12.61
CA LEU A 73 21.92 -12.13 -11.89
C LEU A 73 22.86 -13.08 -12.65
N SER A 74 22.34 -13.93 -13.54
CA SER A 74 23.16 -14.78 -14.40
C SER A 74 23.80 -13.97 -15.54
N SER A 75 25.12 -13.94 -15.60
CA SER A 75 25.91 -13.23 -16.62
C SER A 75 26.06 -13.99 -17.94
N SER A 76 25.57 -15.22 -18.03
CA SER A 76 25.44 -15.94 -19.29
C SER A 76 24.34 -15.28 -20.10
N LEU A 77 24.70 -14.79 -21.29
CA LEU A 77 23.83 -14.25 -22.34
C LEU A 77 22.37 -14.64 -22.11
N VAL A 78 21.56 -13.68 -21.67
CA VAL A 78 20.14 -13.84 -21.32
C VAL A 78 19.52 -14.93 -22.17
N ASP A 79 19.32 -16.12 -21.58
CA ASP A 79 18.81 -17.26 -22.32
C ASP A 79 17.50 -16.86 -22.97
N SER A 80 17.26 -17.29 -24.21
CA SER A 80 16.01 -17.03 -24.94
C SER A 80 14.76 -17.35 -24.10
N PHE A 81 14.89 -18.28 -23.14
CA PHE A 81 13.90 -18.60 -22.13
C PHE A 81 13.53 -17.41 -21.21
N TRP A 82 14.50 -16.68 -20.67
CA TRP A 82 14.26 -15.53 -19.79
C TRP A 82 13.60 -14.37 -20.53
N ILE A 83 14.00 -14.14 -21.78
CA ILE A 83 13.38 -13.12 -22.66
C ILE A 83 11.93 -13.51 -22.97
N LEU A 84 11.67 -14.80 -23.22
CA LEU A 84 10.32 -15.30 -23.50
C LEU A 84 9.43 -15.21 -22.26
N LEU A 85 9.94 -15.56 -21.08
CA LEU A 85 9.24 -15.37 -19.82
C LEU A 85 8.88 -13.90 -19.57
N PHE A 86 9.85 -13.00 -19.72
CA PHE A 86 9.61 -11.57 -19.53
C PHE A 86 8.57 -11.01 -20.52
N SER A 87 8.65 -11.41 -21.79
CA SER A 87 7.67 -10.97 -22.80
C SER A 87 6.27 -11.55 -22.55
N PHE A 88 6.17 -12.79 -22.06
CA PHE A 88 4.89 -13.37 -21.65
C PHE A 88 4.25 -12.58 -20.49
N MET A 89 5.03 -12.23 -19.45
CA MET A 89 4.53 -11.44 -18.32
C MET A 89 4.09 -10.01 -18.73
N LEU A 90 4.79 -9.39 -19.68
CA LEU A 90 4.36 -8.10 -20.21
C LEU A 90 3.03 -8.19 -20.97
N VAL A 91 2.82 -9.28 -21.72
CA VAL A 91 1.58 -9.50 -22.45
C VAL A 91 0.41 -9.74 -21.50
N THR A 92 0.60 -10.48 -20.40
CA THR A 92 -0.45 -10.70 -19.39
C THR A 92 -0.86 -9.40 -18.72
N LEU A 93 0.10 -8.53 -18.36
CA LEU A 93 -0.18 -7.18 -17.84
C LEU A 93 -1.00 -6.35 -18.84
N LEU A 94 -0.57 -6.31 -20.10
CA LEU A 94 -1.26 -5.55 -21.15
C LEU A 94 -2.68 -6.07 -21.38
N LEU A 95 -2.88 -7.39 -21.33
CA LEU A 95 -4.20 -8.00 -21.45
C LEU A 95 -5.12 -7.55 -20.32
N GLU A 96 -4.64 -7.54 -19.08
CA GLU A 96 -5.42 -7.11 -17.91
C GLU A 96 -5.77 -5.61 -17.97
N TRP A 97 -4.85 -4.78 -18.48
CA TRP A 97 -5.09 -3.37 -18.73
C TRP A 97 -6.21 -3.16 -19.77
N VAL A 98 -6.17 -3.89 -20.87
CA VAL A 98 -7.16 -3.78 -21.96
C VAL A 98 -8.53 -4.31 -21.55
N LEU A 99 -8.58 -5.34 -20.70
CA LEU A 99 -9.82 -5.92 -20.15
C LEU A 99 -10.56 -5.00 -19.15
N SER A 100 -10.12 -3.76 -18.99
CA SER A 100 -10.74 -2.75 -18.12
C SER A 100 -10.74 -3.10 -16.63
N GLY A 101 -9.84 -3.98 -16.15
CA GLY A 101 -9.67 -4.23 -14.72
C GLY A 101 -9.17 -2.99 -13.98
N LEU A 102 -8.35 -2.17 -14.65
CA LEU A 102 -7.75 -0.94 -14.13
C LEU A 102 -8.44 0.33 -14.64
N LYS A 103 -9.77 0.31 -14.84
CA LYS A 103 -10.48 1.52 -15.28
C LYS A 103 -10.51 2.55 -14.14
N TRP A 104 -9.53 3.45 -14.15
CA TRP A 104 -9.55 4.67 -13.35
C TRP A 104 -10.69 5.55 -13.87
N ILE A 105 -11.84 5.47 -13.21
CA ILE A 105 -12.83 6.53 -13.27
C ILE A 105 -12.35 7.56 -12.24
N VAL A 106 -11.78 8.65 -12.74
CA VAL A 106 -11.61 9.88 -11.96
C VAL A 106 -12.98 10.42 -11.61
#